data_AF-A0A060Y8K1-F1
#
_entry.id   AF-A0A060Y8K1-F1
#
_cell.length_a   1.000
_cell.length_b   1.000
_cell.length_c   1.000
_cell.angle_alpha   90.00
_cell.angle_beta   90.00
_cell.angle_gamma   90.00
#
_symmetry.space_group_name_H-M   'P 1'
#
loop_
_entity.id
_entity.type
_entity.pdbx_description
1 polymer ?
#
loop_
_entity_poly.entity_id
_entity_poly.type
_entity_poly.pdbx_seq_one_letter_code
_entity_poly.pdbx_strand_id
1 'polypeptide(L)'
;MGDMKRLINTVDIGYNGSVWIGLEKGDIMVWQWSLANRDYYGEEGTGFRKWSEGEPDNGMGRQLLFLGFSNIKAVIYLLEICIYKTNIMVNNNELMTWREAQLYCRKHHTDLPSVKNQRENNVLQNLVLGSGLMWIGLFRDSWKWSDQSDSSFRYWGPNQPINRVGNQNCTAVWEGVWTEHPCMYRIPFVCYGVKKTQQMVRVRLTTKDQNMDLTDPDMREAILQQIRKELREKGMSDDVKLRWKEHPDGTYFARKKYGSPKEENMNLQ
;
A
#
# COMPACT_ATOMS: atom_id res chain seq x y z
N MET A 1 3.77 -2.16 7.22
CA MET A 1 3.79 -3.41 8.03
C MET A 1 2.47 -4.18 8.01
N GLY A 2 1.30 -3.52 7.95
CA GLY A 2 -0.01 -4.20 7.93
C GLY A 2 -0.17 -5.21 6.79
N ASP A 3 0.24 -4.85 5.56
CA ASP A 3 0.10 -5.74 4.40
C ASP A 3 0.94 -7.01 4.51
N MET A 4 2.17 -6.91 5.04
CA MET A 4 3.02 -8.07 5.26
C MET A 4 2.43 -9.00 6.33
N LYS A 5 1.86 -8.43 7.41
CA LYS A 5 1.14 -9.24 8.42
C LYS A 5 -0.07 -9.95 7.80
N ARG A 6 -0.83 -9.24 6.95
CA ARG A 6 -1.97 -9.83 6.24
C ARG A 6 -1.54 -10.96 5.30
N LEU A 7 -0.43 -10.78 4.60
CA LEU A 7 0.17 -11.80 3.73
C LEU A 7 0.59 -13.04 4.54
N ILE A 8 1.36 -12.85 5.61
CA ILE A 8 1.79 -13.94 6.50
C ILE A 8 0.58 -14.72 7.03
N ASN A 9 -0.48 -14.02 7.44
CA ASN A 9 -1.71 -14.65 7.94
C ASN A 9 -2.57 -15.32 6.85
N THR A 10 -2.28 -15.09 5.57
CA THR A 10 -3.03 -15.72 4.45
C THR A 10 -2.49 -17.11 4.12
N VAL A 11 -1.21 -17.35 4.41
CA VAL A 11 -0.56 -18.63 4.21
C VAL A 11 -0.92 -19.55 5.39
N ASP A 12 -1.31 -20.80 5.13
CA ASP A 12 -1.76 -21.74 6.17
C ASP A 12 -0.74 -21.87 7.32
N ILE A 13 -1.25 -22.01 8.55
CA ILE A 13 -0.48 -22.02 9.82
C ILE A 13 0.60 -23.13 9.87
N GLY A 14 0.61 -24.08 8.94
CA GLY A 14 1.61 -25.15 8.83
C GLY A 14 2.49 -25.12 7.57
N TYR A 15 2.34 -24.15 6.68
CA TYR A 15 3.15 -24.09 5.46
C TYR A 15 4.50 -23.44 5.73
N ASN A 16 5.59 -24.18 5.47
CA ASN A 16 6.97 -23.73 5.68
C ASN A 16 7.74 -23.48 4.37
N GLY A 17 7.04 -23.24 3.26
CA GLY A 17 7.66 -23.00 1.97
C GLY A 17 7.69 -21.52 1.60
N SER A 18 8.25 -21.22 0.42
CA SER A 18 8.16 -19.90 -0.18
C SER A 18 6.78 -19.70 -0.85
N VAL A 19 6.30 -18.46 -0.94
CA VAL A 19 5.12 -18.11 -1.76
C VAL A 19 5.43 -16.94 -2.69
N TRP A 20 5.12 -17.08 -3.98
CA TRP A 20 5.28 -16.00 -4.95
C TRP A 20 4.38 -14.80 -4.61
N ILE A 21 4.95 -13.61 -4.75
CA ILE A 21 4.22 -12.33 -4.81
C ILE A 21 4.46 -11.68 -6.18
N GLY A 22 3.63 -10.69 -6.53
CA GLY A 22 3.65 -10.05 -7.85
C GLY A 22 4.83 -9.12 -8.14
N LEU A 23 5.99 -9.27 -7.47
CA LEU A 23 7.15 -8.41 -7.73
C LEU A 23 8.19 -9.17 -8.57
N GLU A 24 8.56 -8.63 -9.72
CA GLU A 24 9.51 -9.21 -10.65
C GLU A 24 10.59 -8.22 -11.08
N LYS A 25 11.76 -8.73 -11.46
CA LYS A 25 12.88 -7.92 -11.92
C LYS A 25 12.67 -7.52 -13.38
N GLY A 26 12.64 -6.22 -13.63
CA GLY A 26 12.59 -5.65 -14.98
C GLY A 26 13.96 -5.35 -15.56
N ASP A 27 13.98 -4.92 -16.82
CA ASP A 27 15.20 -4.61 -17.57
C ASP A 27 15.67 -3.16 -17.42
N ILE A 28 14.80 -2.30 -16.86
CA ILE A 28 15.03 -0.86 -16.76
C ILE A 28 15.12 -0.46 -15.29
N MET A 29 16.22 0.19 -14.94
CA MET A 29 16.42 0.81 -13.62
C MET A 29 15.76 2.19 -13.56
N VAL A 30 14.74 2.34 -12.72
CA VAL A 30 13.94 3.57 -12.56
C VAL A 30 14.19 4.21 -11.20
N TRP A 31 14.28 5.54 -11.17
CA TRP A 31 14.38 6.31 -9.92
C TRP A 31 13.01 6.48 -9.26
N GLN A 32 12.91 6.09 -7.99
CA GLN A 32 11.67 6.13 -7.20
C GLN A 32 11.92 6.69 -5.80
N TRP A 33 10.88 7.29 -5.21
CA TRP A 33 10.91 7.72 -3.82
C TRP A 33 10.36 6.63 -2.89
N SER A 34 11.01 6.41 -1.76
CA SER A 34 10.63 5.41 -0.75
C SER A 34 9.25 5.68 -0.15
N LEU A 35 8.92 6.96 0.04
CA LEU A 35 7.58 7.42 0.36
C LEU A 35 6.91 7.81 -0.96
N ALA A 36 6.06 6.95 -1.52
CA ALA A 36 5.38 7.17 -2.80
C ALA A 36 3.89 7.50 -2.67
N ASN A 37 3.41 7.86 -1.47
CA ASN A 37 1.98 8.12 -1.26
C ASN A 37 1.50 9.31 -2.11
N ARG A 38 0.50 9.11 -2.98
CA ARG A 38 -0.07 10.17 -3.83
C ARG A 38 -0.63 11.34 -3.00
N ASP A 39 -1.21 11.05 -1.84
CA ASP A 39 -1.70 12.10 -0.92
C ASP A 39 -0.57 13.00 -0.40
N TYR A 40 0.67 12.51 -0.41
CA TYR A 40 1.84 13.27 0.04
C TYR A 40 2.38 14.23 -1.03
N TYR A 41 2.26 13.88 -2.33
CA TYR A 41 2.81 14.68 -3.44
C TYR A 41 1.79 15.58 -4.13
N GLY A 42 0.49 15.28 -4.04
CA GLY A 42 -0.53 16.03 -4.79
C GLY A 42 -0.33 15.92 -6.31
N GLU A 43 -0.86 16.89 -7.06
CA GLU A 43 -0.83 16.89 -8.55
C GLU A 43 0.57 17.10 -9.14
N GLU A 44 1.48 17.78 -8.43
CA GLU A 44 2.87 18.01 -8.87
C GLU A 44 3.69 16.70 -8.93
N GLY A 45 3.21 15.65 -8.27
CA GLY A 45 3.70 14.28 -8.39
C GLY A 45 5.11 14.08 -7.83
N THR A 46 5.71 12.95 -8.21
CA THR A 46 7.00 12.49 -7.70
C THR A 46 8.18 12.97 -8.54
N GLY A 47 8.01 13.99 -9.38
CA GLY A 47 8.92 14.35 -10.48
C GLY A 47 10.11 15.24 -10.11
N PHE A 48 10.10 15.90 -8.94
CA PHE A 48 11.17 16.82 -8.56
C PHE A 48 12.52 16.11 -8.45
N ARG A 49 13.48 16.51 -9.28
CA ARG A 49 14.87 16.07 -9.23
C ARG A 49 15.76 17.31 -9.38
N LYS A 50 16.70 17.48 -8.46
CA LYS A 50 17.69 18.56 -8.51
C LYS A 50 19.09 17.97 -8.74
N TRP A 51 19.25 17.29 -9.87
CA TRP A 51 20.51 16.65 -10.23
C TRP A 51 21.64 17.67 -10.29
N SER A 52 22.84 17.25 -9.88
CA SER A 52 24.06 18.00 -10.15
C SER A 52 24.38 17.96 -11.64
N GLU A 53 25.21 18.88 -12.11
CA GLU A 53 25.70 18.86 -13.49
C GLU A 53 26.38 17.50 -13.79
N GLY A 54 25.96 16.83 -14.86
CA GLY A 54 26.44 15.49 -15.22
C GLY A 54 25.67 14.31 -14.60
N GLU A 55 24.67 14.56 -13.74
CA GLU A 55 23.86 13.53 -13.08
C GLU A 55 22.42 13.45 -13.64
N PRO A 56 21.74 12.28 -13.57
CA PRO A 56 22.25 11.01 -13.07
C PRO A 56 23.14 10.33 -14.12
N ASP A 57 24.37 9.96 -13.75
CA ASP A 57 25.33 9.29 -14.64
C ASP A 57 24.95 7.84 -15.00
N ASN A 58 23.83 7.36 -14.45
CA ASN A 58 23.29 6.01 -14.58
C ASN A 58 24.27 4.88 -14.19
N GLY A 59 25.40 5.19 -13.54
CA GLY A 59 26.37 4.23 -13.03
C GLY A 59 25.82 3.41 -11.84
N MET A 60 26.63 2.46 -11.35
CA MET A 60 26.32 1.70 -10.13
C MET A 60 26.20 2.63 -8.92
N GLY A 61 24.98 3.13 -8.68
CA GLY A 61 24.47 3.47 -7.36
C GLY A 61 25.22 4.56 -6.59
N ARG A 62 25.61 5.68 -7.21
CA ARG A 62 25.87 6.89 -6.42
C ARG A 62 24.53 7.48 -6.00
N GLN A 63 24.01 6.98 -4.88
CA GLN A 63 22.83 7.45 -4.15
C GLN A 63 23.11 8.80 -3.46
N LEU A 64 23.75 9.74 -4.16
CA LEU A 64 24.33 10.93 -3.57
C LEU A 64 23.85 12.15 -4.34
N LEU A 65 22.78 12.77 -3.84
CA LEU A 65 22.52 14.17 -4.13
C LEU A 65 23.47 15.00 -3.24
N PHE A 66 24.73 15.20 -3.65
CA PHE A 66 25.60 16.14 -2.94
C PHE A 66 25.90 17.39 -3.77
N LEU A 67 25.27 18.45 -3.26
CA LEU A 67 25.61 19.85 -3.28
C LEU A 67 27.11 20.06 -3.47
N GLY A 68 27.46 20.81 -4.51
CA GLY A 68 28.84 21.09 -4.87
C GLY A 68 29.67 21.61 -3.72
N PHE A 69 30.59 20.77 -3.24
CA PHE A 69 31.80 21.21 -2.57
C PHE A 69 32.95 20.40 -3.13
N SER A 70 33.80 21.08 -3.91
CA SER A 70 35.10 20.57 -4.33
C SER A 70 36.01 20.50 -3.11
N ASN A 71 36.67 19.35 -2.94
CA ASN A 71 37.71 19.06 -1.93
C ASN A 71 37.23 18.60 -0.55
N ILE A 72 36.81 17.34 -0.41
CA ILE A 72 37.00 16.60 0.85
C ILE A 72 37.58 15.22 0.53
N LYS A 73 38.86 15.03 0.90
CA LYS A 73 39.43 13.69 1.10
C LYS A 73 39.01 13.22 2.50
N ALA A 74 38.65 11.94 2.60
CA ALA A 74 38.49 11.11 3.80
C ALA A 74 37.05 10.84 4.32
N VAL A 75 36.69 9.56 4.19
CA VAL A 75 35.62 8.75 4.78
C VAL A 75 34.17 9.23 4.65
N ILE A 76 33.48 8.64 3.68
CA ILE A 76 32.05 8.76 3.39
C ILE A 76 31.28 8.00 4.49
N TYR A 77 30.88 8.70 5.54
CA TYR A 77 29.93 8.19 6.53
C TYR A 77 28.53 8.70 6.15
N LEU A 78 27.57 7.77 5.98
CA LEU A 78 26.19 8.08 5.62
C LEU A 78 25.31 7.94 6.86
N LEU A 79 24.74 9.07 7.29
CA LEU A 79 23.77 9.18 8.37
C LEU A 79 22.34 9.16 7.79
N GLU A 80 21.30 9.23 8.63
CA GLU A 80 19.91 9.12 8.18
C GLU A 80 19.04 10.31 8.61
N ILE A 81 18.03 10.61 7.78
CA ILE A 81 16.96 11.57 8.09
C ILE A 81 15.64 10.82 7.99
N CYS A 82 14.73 11.00 8.95
CA CYS A 82 13.39 10.43 8.90
C CYS A 82 12.32 11.52 8.85
N ILE A 83 11.23 11.26 8.13
CA ILE A 83 9.99 12.04 8.19
C ILE A 83 9.18 11.61 9.41
N TYR A 84 8.84 12.56 10.28
CA TYR A 84 7.83 12.39 11.32
C TYR A 84 6.41 12.68 10.79
N LYS A 85 5.35 12.22 11.47
CA LYS A 85 3.93 12.33 11.06
C LYS A 85 3.46 13.73 10.61
N THR A 86 4.19 14.79 10.94
CA THR A 86 3.93 16.20 10.60
C THR A 86 4.90 16.79 9.56
N ASN A 87 5.57 15.96 8.74
CA ASN A 87 6.63 16.38 7.79
C ASN A 87 7.87 17.01 8.46
N ILE A 88 8.03 16.81 9.76
CA ILE A 88 9.24 17.23 10.48
C ILE A 88 10.34 16.22 10.15
N MET A 89 11.50 16.73 9.73
CA MET A 89 12.68 15.92 9.44
C MET A 89 13.54 15.81 10.70
N VAL A 90 13.92 14.59 11.08
CA VAL A 90 14.77 14.30 12.25
C VAL A 90 15.99 13.53 11.78
N ASN A 91 17.19 13.89 12.23
CA ASN A 91 18.43 13.18 11.91
C ASN A 91 18.81 12.18 13.02
N ASN A 92 19.36 11.04 12.62
CA ASN A 92 20.06 10.10 13.50
C ASN A 92 21.49 9.90 12.98
N ASN A 93 22.45 9.82 13.89
CA ASN A 93 23.87 9.76 13.59
C ASN A 93 24.42 8.32 13.57
N GLU A 94 23.55 7.32 13.63
CA GLU A 94 23.93 5.92 13.45
C GLU A 94 24.25 5.62 11.97
N LEU A 95 25.31 4.84 11.75
CA LEU A 95 25.75 4.46 10.41
C LEU A 95 24.96 3.26 9.93
N MET A 96 24.26 3.43 8.81
CA MET A 96 23.39 2.42 8.23
C MET A 96 23.53 2.40 6.72
N THR A 97 23.33 1.24 6.09
CA THR A 97 23.05 1.18 4.66
C THR A 97 21.71 1.88 4.37
N TRP A 98 21.47 2.33 3.14
CA TRP A 98 20.20 2.98 2.76
C TRP A 98 18.98 2.16 3.18
N ARG A 99 19.10 0.83 3.06
CA ARG A 99 18.04 -0.11 3.37
C ARG A 99 17.77 -0.22 4.87
N GLU A 100 18.83 -0.29 5.68
CA GLU A 100 18.71 -0.27 7.14
C GLU A 100 18.08 1.04 7.61
N ALA A 101 18.52 2.17 7.03
CA ALA A 101 17.98 3.49 7.38
C ALA A 101 16.48 3.61 7.05
N GLN A 102 16.05 3.13 5.88
CA GLN A 102 14.64 3.08 5.52
C GLN A 102 13.81 2.26 6.51
N LEU A 103 14.31 1.07 6.90
CA LEU A 103 13.62 0.19 7.84
C LEU A 103 13.53 0.83 9.22
N TYR A 104 14.61 1.48 9.68
CA TYR A 104 14.63 2.24 10.92
C TYR A 104 13.57 3.36 10.90
N CYS A 105 13.58 4.22 9.87
CA CYS A 105 12.59 5.29 9.75
C CYS A 105 11.16 4.77 9.71
N ARG A 106 10.87 3.64 9.03
CA ARG A 106 9.51 3.05 9.02
C ARG A 106 9.12 2.37 10.33
N LYS A 107 10.09 1.98 11.16
CA LYS A 107 9.85 1.38 12.48
C LYS A 107 9.59 2.45 13.54
N HIS A 108 10.32 3.56 13.50
CA HIS A 108 10.28 4.59 14.53
C HIS A 108 9.50 5.85 14.11
N HIS A 109 9.35 6.09 12.80
CA HIS A 109 8.78 7.29 12.20
C HIS A 109 7.94 6.92 10.95
N THR A 110 7.89 7.79 9.93
CA THR A 110 7.15 7.54 8.67
C THR A 110 8.02 6.82 7.64
N ASP A 111 9.06 7.47 7.12
CA ASP A 111 9.98 6.95 6.08
C ASP A 111 11.19 7.90 5.95
N LEU A 112 12.16 7.59 5.08
CA LEU A 112 13.19 8.54 4.63
C LEU A 112 12.56 9.72 3.86
N PRO A 113 13.18 10.93 3.89
CA PRO A 113 12.62 12.11 3.27
C PRO A 113 12.57 11.99 1.75
N SER A 114 11.43 12.39 1.20
CA SER A 114 11.32 12.68 -0.22
C SER A 114 11.36 14.17 -0.44
N VAL A 115 11.88 14.61 -1.59
CA VAL A 115 12.05 16.03 -1.90
C VAL A 115 11.06 16.42 -2.98
N LYS A 116 10.06 17.21 -2.61
CA LYS A 116 8.99 17.63 -3.53
C LYS A 116 9.29 18.92 -4.25
N ASN A 117 10.06 19.81 -3.62
CA ASN A 117 10.34 21.13 -4.17
C ASN A 117 11.62 21.73 -3.58
N GLN A 118 12.00 22.90 -4.09
CA GLN A 118 13.22 23.61 -3.68
C GLN A 118 13.21 24.00 -2.20
N ARG A 119 12.04 24.24 -1.60
CA ARG A 119 11.94 24.61 -0.17
C ARG A 119 12.33 23.45 0.73
N GLU A 120 11.80 22.26 0.47
CA GLU A 120 12.18 21.03 1.18
C GLU A 120 13.65 20.68 0.95
N ASN A 121 14.14 20.87 -0.29
CA ASN A 121 15.56 20.71 -0.59
C ASN A 121 16.42 21.59 0.33
N ASN A 122 16.09 22.89 0.48
CA ASN A 122 16.83 23.82 1.33
C ASN A 122 16.81 23.42 2.82
N VAL A 123 15.68 22.89 3.31
CA VAL A 123 15.60 22.37 4.69
C VAL A 123 16.58 21.22 4.90
N LEU A 124 16.64 20.28 3.94
CA LEU A 124 17.61 19.18 3.99
C LEU A 124 19.06 19.67 3.94
N GLN A 125 19.37 20.68 3.12
CA GLN A 125 20.71 21.27 3.10
C GLN A 125 21.14 21.76 4.48
N ASN A 126 20.24 22.45 5.20
CA ASN A 126 20.55 22.99 6.52
C ASN A 126 20.79 21.90 7.58
N LEU A 127 20.11 20.76 7.48
CA LEU A 127 20.32 19.60 8.37
C LEU A 127 21.66 18.89 8.09
N VAL A 128 22.06 18.86 6.82
CA VAL A 128 23.29 18.24 6.32
C VAL A 128 24.54 19.05 6.70
N LEU A 129 24.44 20.38 6.74
CA LEU A 129 25.57 21.29 7.02
C LEU A 129 26.28 21.05 8.36
N GLY A 130 25.69 20.27 9.28
CA GLY A 130 26.31 19.88 10.54
C GLY A 130 26.91 18.46 10.61
N SER A 131 26.60 17.55 9.67
CA SER A 131 26.77 16.10 9.94
C SER A 131 27.30 15.23 8.79
N GLY A 132 27.67 15.79 7.63
CA GLY A 132 28.22 15.00 6.51
C GLY A 132 27.14 14.42 5.58
N LEU A 133 27.36 13.24 5.00
CA LEU A 133 26.43 12.69 4.01
C LEU A 133 25.22 12.04 4.68
N MET A 134 24.03 12.14 4.09
CA MET A 134 22.78 11.63 4.66
C MET A 134 21.94 10.89 3.61
N TRP A 135 21.29 9.81 4.03
CA TRP A 135 20.31 9.09 3.24
C TRP A 135 19.00 9.86 3.10
N ILE A 136 18.51 9.92 1.87
CA ILE A 136 17.16 10.36 1.52
C ILE A 136 16.39 9.20 0.90
N GLY A 137 15.08 9.35 0.73
CA GLY A 137 14.20 8.30 0.22
C GLY A 137 14.38 7.98 -1.27
N LEU A 138 15.27 8.66 -2.00
CA LEU A 138 15.48 8.40 -3.42
C LEU A 138 16.31 7.13 -3.60
N PHE A 139 15.80 6.19 -4.37
CA PHE A 139 16.52 4.97 -4.74
C PHE A 139 16.26 4.60 -6.19
N ARG A 140 17.14 3.75 -6.73
CA ARG A 140 17.05 3.26 -8.11
C ARG A 140 16.76 1.77 -8.07
N ASP A 141 15.73 1.36 -8.80
CA ASP A 141 15.24 -0.01 -8.74
C ASP A 141 14.78 -0.49 -10.12
N SER A 142 14.99 -1.78 -10.39
CA SER A 142 14.49 -2.48 -11.58
C SER A 142 13.27 -3.36 -11.27
N TRP A 143 12.94 -3.56 -9.99
CA TRP A 143 11.79 -4.36 -9.59
C TRP A 143 10.47 -3.62 -9.92
N LYS A 144 9.57 -4.32 -10.60
CA LYS A 144 8.24 -3.85 -11.01
C LYS A 144 7.16 -4.78 -10.52
N TRP A 145 5.98 -4.23 -10.25
CA TRP A 145 4.82 -5.02 -9.85
C TRP A 145 4.06 -5.54 -11.07
N SER A 146 3.54 -6.76 -10.98
CA SER A 146 2.75 -7.42 -12.03
C SER A 146 1.42 -6.71 -12.29
N ASP A 147 0.91 -5.97 -11.30
CA ASP A 147 -0.27 -5.12 -11.43
C ASP A 147 0.04 -3.73 -12.00
N GLN A 148 1.30 -3.47 -12.35
CA GLN A 148 1.81 -2.20 -12.87
C GLN A 148 1.72 -1.04 -11.87
N SER A 149 1.50 -1.32 -10.57
CA SER A 149 1.51 -0.29 -9.54
C SER A 149 2.91 0.33 -9.36
N ASP A 150 2.92 1.59 -8.95
CA ASP A 150 4.11 2.40 -8.68
C ASP A 150 4.64 2.25 -7.24
N SER A 151 4.21 1.21 -6.53
CA SER A 151 4.57 1.00 -5.12
C SER A 151 6.07 0.80 -4.94
N SER A 152 6.69 1.68 -4.15
CA SER A 152 8.09 1.62 -3.74
C SER A 152 8.32 0.75 -2.50
N PHE A 153 7.29 0.03 -2.02
CA PHE A 153 7.43 -0.85 -0.87
C PHE A 153 8.32 -2.05 -1.22
N ARG A 154 9.35 -2.26 -0.39
CA ARG A 154 10.26 -3.41 -0.46
C ARG A 154 10.38 -4.03 0.93
N TYR A 155 10.32 -5.35 1.05
CA TYR A 155 10.49 -6.09 2.31
C TYR A 155 11.51 -7.23 2.20
N TRP A 156 12.58 -6.98 1.45
CA TRP A 156 13.73 -7.88 1.31
C TRP A 156 14.29 -8.33 2.66
N GLY A 157 14.60 -9.62 2.75
CA GLY A 157 15.38 -10.19 3.84
C GLY A 157 16.84 -9.74 3.82
N PRO A 158 17.63 -10.12 4.84
CA PRO A 158 19.05 -9.82 4.89
C PRO A 158 19.78 -10.29 3.62
N ASN A 159 20.66 -9.45 3.08
CA ASN A 159 21.44 -9.72 1.86
C ASN A 159 20.59 -9.95 0.58
N GLN A 160 19.32 -9.53 0.56
CA GLN A 160 18.43 -9.58 -0.59
C GLN A 160 18.06 -8.16 -1.07
N PRO A 161 17.72 -7.98 -2.37
CA PRO A 161 17.91 -8.94 -3.45
C PRO A 161 19.41 -9.12 -3.72
N ILE A 162 19.80 -10.30 -4.18
CA ILE A 162 21.18 -10.52 -4.62
C ILE A 162 21.25 -9.83 -5.98
N ASN A 163 21.98 -8.71 -6.11
CA ASN A 163 22.15 -7.97 -7.36
C ASN A 163 22.91 -8.78 -8.44
N ARG A 164 22.41 -9.96 -8.81
CA ARG A 164 22.92 -10.83 -9.86
C ARG A 164 22.54 -10.19 -11.18
N VAL A 165 23.57 -9.89 -11.97
CA VAL A 165 23.43 -9.46 -13.35
C VAL A 165 22.82 -10.62 -14.15
N GLY A 166 21.78 -10.36 -14.94
CA GLY A 166 21.37 -11.24 -16.04
C GLY A 166 20.25 -12.26 -15.80
N ASN A 167 19.57 -12.31 -14.65
CA ASN A 167 18.50 -13.29 -14.43
C ASN A 167 17.11 -12.64 -14.31
N GLN A 168 16.13 -13.21 -15.02
CA GLN A 168 14.70 -13.01 -14.79
C GLN A 168 14.33 -13.58 -13.42
N ASN A 169 14.46 -12.74 -12.40
CA ASN A 169 14.19 -13.12 -11.03
C ASN A 169 12.85 -12.56 -10.55
N CYS A 170 12.19 -13.37 -9.76
CA CYS A 170 10.88 -13.12 -9.18
C CYS A 170 11.02 -13.11 -7.66
N THR A 171 10.05 -12.51 -6.98
CA THR A 171 10.07 -12.34 -5.54
C THR A 171 9.14 -13.32 -4.86
N ALA A 172 9.68 -14.13 -3.96
CA ALA A 172 8.88 -14.95 -3.07
C ALA A 172 8.96 -14.43 -1.63
N VAL A 173 8.02 -14.85 -0.80
CA VAL A 173 8.06 -14.66 0.65
C VAL A 173 8.41 -15.97 1.31
N TRP A 174 9.42 -15.95 2.17
CA TRP A 174 9.84 -17.06 3.01
C TRP A 174 10.06 -16.54 4.43
N GLU A 175 9.46 -17.20 5.43
CA GLU A 175 9.52 -16.78 6.85
C GLU A 175 9.20 -15.28 7.09
N GLY A 176 8.28 -14.72 6.29
CA GLY A 176 7.83 -13.34 6.44
C GLY A 176 8.77 -12.28 5.85
N VAL A 177 9.84 -12.68 5.17
CA VAL A 177 10.74 -11.77 4.43
C VAL A 177 10.75 -12.09 2.94
N TRP A 178 11.14 -11.13 2.10
CA TRP A 178 11.19 -11.33 0.66
C TRP A 178 12.54 -11.89 0.24
N THR A 179 12.50 -12.88 -0.65
CA THR A 179 13.67 -13.55 -1.23
C THR A 179 13.59 -13.56 -2.75
N GLU A 180 14.75 -13.46 -3.38
CA GLU A 180 14.88 -13.53 -4.83
C GLU A 180 15.07 -14.97 -5.31
N HIS A 181 14.29 -15.36 -6.32
CA HIS A 181 14.39 -16.68 -6.94
C HIS A 181 14.22 -16.59 -8.47
N PRO A 182 14.79 -17.53 -9.26
CA PRO A 182 14.52 -17.61 -10.69
C PRO A 182 13.02 -17.78 -10.95
N CYS A 183 12.46 -16.97 -11.87
CA CYS A 183 11.02 -17.00 -12.17
C CYS A 183 10.51 -18.37 -12.68
N MET A 184 11.40 -19.20 -13.23
CA MET A 184 11.08 -20.55 -13.71
C MET A 184 10.76 -21.57 -12.60
N TYR A 185 10.97 -21.22 -11.32
CA TYR A 185 10.68 -22.11 -10.22
C TYR A 185 9.18 -22.27 -9.99
N ARG A 186 8.75 -23.51 -9.76
CA ARG A 186 7.36 -23.85 -9.43
C ARG A 186 7.14 -23.69 -7.92
N ILE A 187 6.65 -22.53 -7.51
CA ILE A 187 6.36 -22.18 -6.11
C ILE A 187 4.87 -21.80 -6.02
N PRO A 188 4.16 -22.14 -4.93
CA PRO A 188 2.80 -21.63 -4.67
C PRO A 188 2.77 -20.09 -4.69
N PHE A 189 1.61 -19.49 -4.94
CA PHE A 189 1.48 -18.03 -5.08
C PHE A 189 0.30 -17.50 -4.29
N VAL A 190 0.34 -16.20 -3.98
CA VAL A 190 -0.77 -15.47 -3.38
C VAL A 190 -1.33 -14.44 -4.36
N CYS A 191 -2.66 -14.27 -4.37
CA CYS A 191 -3.32 -13.23 -5.15
C CYS A 191 -3.84 -12.12 -4.24
N TYR A 192 -3.73 -10.88 -4.71
CA TYR A 192 -4.47 -9.78 -4.12
C TYR A 192 -5.93 -9.85 -4.59
N GLY A 193 -6.86 -9.82 -3.64
CA GLY A 193 -8.29 -9.86 -3.92
C GLY A 193 -9.09 -9.16 -2.83
N VAL A 194 -10.22 -8.60 -3.23
CA VAL A 194 -11.18 -8.02 -2.28
C VAL A 194 -11.96 -9.18 -1.66
N LYS A 195 -11.89 -9.33 -0.34
CA LYS A 195 -12.73 -10.30 0.38
C LYS A 195 -14.18 -9.85 0.19
N LYS A 196 -14.95 -10.61 -0.59
CA LYS A 196 -16.39 -10.37 -0.77
C LYS A 196 -17.09 -10.69 0.55
N THR A 197 -17.37 -9.69 1.36
CA THR A 197 -18.17 -9.85 2.56
C THR A 197 -19.65 -9.74 2.19
N GLN A 198 -20.38 -10.85 2.34
CA GLN A 198 -21.84 -10.81 2.27
C GLN A 198 -22.37 -10.44 3.64
N GLN A 199 -23.04 -9.30 3.74
CA GLN A 199 -23.69 -8.87 4.97
C GLN A 199 -25.20 -8.84 4.77
N MET A 200 -25.91 -9.45 5.71
CA MET A 200 -27.38 -9.44 5.74
C MET A 200 -27.85 -8.20 6.48
N VAL A 201 -28.49 -7.28 5.77
CA VAL A 201 -29.09 -6.08 6.36
C VAL A 201 -30.61 -6.25 6.37
N ARG A 202 -31.22 -6.16 7.56
CA ARG A 202 -32.68 -6.14 7.69
C ARG A 202 -33.15 -4.69 7.60
N VAL A 203 -33.96 -4.38 6.60
CA VAL A 203 -34.54 -3.05 6.39
C VAL A 203 -36.02 -3.10 6.77
N ARG A 204 -36.47 -2.10 7.52
CA ARG A 204 -37.90 -1.91 7.79
C ARG A 204 -38.45 -0.89 6.80
N LEU A 205 -39.42 -1.31 6.00
CA LEU A 205 -40.13 -0.44 5.08
C LEU A 205 -41.44 0.02 5.72
N THR A 206 -41.73 1.31 5.61
CA THR A 206 -43.02 1.89 6.02
C THR A 206 -43.65 2.54 4.79
N THR A 207 -44.79 2.02 4.36
CA THR A 207 -45.55 2.56 3.23
C THR A 207 -46.60 3.55 3.76
N LYS A 208 -46.78 4.67 3.07
CA LYS A 208 -47.89 5.59 3.36
C LYS A 208 -49.21 5.10 2.73
N ASP A 209 -49.10 4.30 1.68
CA ASP A 209 -50.21 3.66 0.99
C ASP A 209 -50.34 2.19 1.43
N GLN A 210 -51.54 1.80 1.84
CA GLN A 210 -51.85 0.43 2.28
C GLN A 210 -52.05 -0.55 1.12
N ASN A 211 -52.25 -0.03 -0.10
CA ASN A 211 -52.46 -0.81 -1.32
C ASN A 211 -51.17 -1.00 -2.14
N MET A 212 -50.03 -0.55 -1.63
CA MET A 212 -48.74 -0.67 -2.32
C MET A 212 -48.26 -2.13 -2.34
N ASP A 213 -48.13 -2.70 -3.54
CA ASP A 213 -47.62 -4.05 -3.73
C ASP A 213 -46.09 -4.04 -3.76
N LEU A 214 -45.47 -4.57 -2.70
CA LEU A 214 -44.02 -4.70 -2.58
C LEU A 214 -43.48 -5.94 -3.31
N THR A 215 -44.35 -6.82 -3.81
CA THR A 215 -43.93 -8.02 -4.54
C THR A 215 -43.67 -7.74 -6.02
N ASP A 216 -44.16 -6.60 -6.51
CA ASP A 216 -43.91 -6.10 -7.85
C ASP A 216 -42.39 -5.98 -8.13
N PRO A 217 -41.88 -6.57 -9.23
CA PRO A 217 -40.48 -6.49 -9.63
C PRO A 217 -39.94 -5.05 -9.76
N ASP A 218 -40.73 -4.13 -10.30
CA ASP A 218 -40.34 -2.74 -10.54
C ASP A 218 -40.21 -1.99 -9.21
N MET A 219 -41.13 -2.26 -8.27
CA MET A 219 -41.05 -1.72 -6.92
C MET A 219 -39.84 -2.26 -6.16
N ARG A 220 -39.54 -3.56 -6.30
CA ARG A 220 -38.35 -4.19 -5.70
C ARG A 220 -37.06 -3.59 -6.23
N GLU A 221 -36.97 -3.31 -7.52
CA GLU A 221 -35.79 -2.66 -8.08
C GLU A 221 -35.70 -1.19 -7.63
N ALA A 222 -36.80 -0.45 -7.60
CA ALA A 222 -36.84 0.93 -7.12
C ALA A 222 -36.32 1.05 -5.67
N ILE A 223 -36.72 0.12 -4.79
CA ILE A 223 -36.23 0.08 -3.40
C ILE A 223 -34.72 -0.24 -3.36
N LEU A 224 -34.23 -1.19 -4.16
CA LEU A 224 -32.79 -1.46 -4.24
C LEU A 224 -32.00 -0.24 -4.73
N GLN A 225 -32.52 0.49 -5.72
CA GLN A 225 -31.89 1.72 -6.21
C GLN A 225 -31.83 2.79 -5.13
N GLN A 226 -32.89 2.96 -4.35
CA GLN A 226 -32.89 3.90 -3.21
C GLN A 226 -31.86 3.51 -2.14
N ILE A 227 -31.76 2.21 -1.80
CA ILE A 227 -30.74 1.74 -0.84
C ILE A 227 -29.33 1.97 -1.41
N ARG A 228 -29.07 1.70 -2.70
CA ARG A 228 -27.77 1.97 -3.33
C ARG A 228 -27.38 3.44 -3.19
N LYS A 229 -28.33 4.36 -3.41
CA LYS A 229 -28.11 5.80 -3.28
C LYS A 229 -27.71 6.19 -1.85
N GLU A 230 -28.46 5.70 -0.85
CA GLU A 230 -28.17 5.96 0.57
C GLU A 230 -26.80 5.41 1.01
N LEU A 231 -26.42 4.22 0.53
CA LEU A 231 -25.10 3.64 0.83
C LEU A 231 -23.98 4.48 0.21
N ARG A 232 -24.18 4.99 -1.02
CA ARG A 232 -23.24 5.89 -1.69
C ARG A 232 -23.04 7.19 -0.90
N GLU A 233 -24.13 7.81 -0.43
CA GLU A 233 -24.08 9.04 0.39
C GLU A 233 -23.34 8.82 1.72
N LYS A 234 -23.36 7.59 2.25
CA LYS A 234 -22.62 7.18 3.45
C LYS A 234 -21.17 6.74 3.18
N GLY A 235 -20.67 6.94 1.95
CA GLY A 235 -19.29 6.67 1.58
C GLY A 235 -18.97 5.20 1.30
N MET A 236 -19.98 4.35 1.09
CA MET A 236 -19.72 3.01 0.55
C MET A 236 -19.41 3.05 -0.94
N SER A 237 -18.51 2.16 -1.37
CA SER A 237 -18.05 2.04 -2.74
C SER A 237 -19.14 1.57 -3.72
N ASP A 238 -19.03 1.97 -4.98
CA ASP A 238 -19.98 1.67 -6.06
C ASP A 238 -19.99 0.20 -6.50
N ASP A 239 -18.99 -0.59 -6.09
CA ASP A 239 -18.88 -2.02 -6.39
C ASP A 239 -19.80 -2.91 -5.50
N VAL A 240 -20.54 -2.31 -4.57
CA VAL A 240 -21.46 -3.01 -3.67
C VAL A 240 -22.64 -3.59 -4.44
N LYS A 241 -22.67 -4.93 -4.55
CA LYS A 241 -23.78 -5.65 -5.19
C LYS A 241 -24.90 -5.97 -4.19
N LEU A 242 -26.02 -5.27 -4.31
CA LEU A 242 -27.25 -5.57 -3.56
C LEU A 242 -28.12 -6.60 -4.28
N ARG A 243 -28.68 -7.54 -3.51
CA ARG A 243 -29.66 -8.53 -3.97
C ARG A 243 -30.65 -8.79 -2.84
N TRP A 244 -31.90 -9.07 -3.21
CA TRP A 244 -32.90 -9.52 -2.24
C TRP A 244 -32.59 -10.93 -1.76
N LYS A 245 -32.87 -11.20 -0.48
CA LYS A 245 -32.86 -12.55 0.06
C LYS A 245 -34.25 -13.14 -0.09
N GLU A 246 -34.35 -14.21 -0.86
CA GLU A 246 -35.56 -15.01 -0.98
C GLU A 246 -35.76 -15.84 0.30
N HIS A 247 -36.97 -15.82 0.83
CA HIS A 247 -37.43 -16.67 1.91
C HIS A 247 -37.76 -18.07 1.37
N PRO A 248 -37.85 -19.10 2.22
CA PRO A 248 -38.20 -20.46 1.78
C PRO A 248 -39.56 -20.56 1.07
N ASP A 249 -40.45 -19.60 1.29
CA ASP A 249 -41.77 -19.49 0.65
C ASP A 249 -41.76 -18.75 -0.70
N GLY A 250 -40.58 -18.37 -1.20
CA GLY A 250 -40.40 -17.63 -2.46
C GLY A 250 -40.64 -16.12 -2.35
N THR A 251 -40.97 -15.61 -1.14
CA THR A 251 -41.18 -14.18 -0.91
C THR A 251 -39.89 -13.47 -0.51
N TYR A 252 -39.89 -12.14 -0.58
CA TYR A 252 -38.74 -11.32 -0.17
C TYR A 252 -39.03 -10.44 1.05
N PHE A 253 -40.31 -10.30 1.42
CA PHE A 253 -40.78 -9.40 2.47
C PHE A 253 -41.68 -10.12 3.45
N ALA A 254 -41.36 -10.02 4.74
CA ALA A 254 -42.24 -10.47 5.81
C ALA A 254 -43.15 -9.31 6.29
N ARG A 255 -44.47 -9.45 6.16
CA ARG A 255 -45.44 -8.46 6.64
C ARG A 255 -45.70 -8.66 8.14
N LYS A 256 -45.18 -7.79 9.00
CA LYS A 256 -45.57 -7.75 10.43
C LYS A 256 -46.94 -7.07 10.56
N LYS A 257 -47.95 -7.81 11.02
CA LYS A 257 -49.24 -7.22 11.46
C LYS A 257 -49.01 -6.44 12.75
N TYR A 258 -49.54 -5.22 12.83
CA TYR A 258 -49.58 -4.43 14.06
C TYR A 258 -50.30 -5.25 15.15
N GLY A 259 -49.58 -5.57 16.25
CA GLY A 259 -50.09 -6.39 17.35
C GLY A 259 -49.42 -7.77 17.54
N SER A 260 -48.43 -8.14 16.74
CA SER A 260 -47.65 -9.38 16.95
C SER A 260 -46.64 -9.22 18.12
N PRO A 261 -46.44 -10.24 18.98
CA PRO A 261 -45.53 -10.15 20.12
C PRO A 261 -44.12 -9.76 19.70
N LYS A 262 -43.42 -8.98 20.53
CA LYS A 262 -42.00 -8.68 20.35
C LYS A 262 -41.23 -10.01 20.31
N GLU A 263 -40.70 -10.37 19.13
CA GLU A 263 -39.62 -11.36 19.07
C GLU A 263 -38.47 -10.80 19.90
N GLU A 264 -38.24 -11.43 21.05
CA GLU A 264 -37.10 -11.16 21.91
C GLU A 264 -35.81 -11.29 21.09
N ASN A 265 -34.88 -10.40 21.38
CA ASN A 265 -33.58 -10.31 20.74
C ASN A 265 -32.84 -11.65 20.86
N MET A 266 -32.84 -12.44 19.79
CA MET A 266 -31.93 -13.55 19.66
C MET A 266 -30.57 -13.01 19.19
N ASN A 267 -29.76 -12.61 20.17
CA ASN A 267 -28.32 -12.44 19.99
C ASN A 267 -27.74 -13.76 19.47
N LEU A 268 -27.02 -13.71 18.35
CA LEU A 268 -26.09 -14.77 17.96
C LEU A 268 -24.81 -14.14 17.41
N GLN A 269 -23.69 -14.70 17.86
CA GLN A 269 -22.28 -14.33 17.66
C GLN A 269 -21.86 -14.29 16.20
#